data_AF-A0A9W9P6N1-F1
#
_entry.id   AF-A0A9W9P6N1-F1
#
_cell.length_a   1.000
_cell.length_b   1.000
_cell.length_c   1.000
_cell.angle_alpha   90.00
_cell.angle_beta   90.00
_cell.angle_gamma   90.00
#
_symmetry.space_group_name_H-M   'P 1'
#
loop_
_entity.id
_entity.type
_entity.pdbx_description
1 polymer ?
#
loop_
_entity_poly.entity_id
_entity_poly.type
_entity_poly.pdbx_seq_one_letter_code
_entity_poly.pdbx_strand_id
1 'polypeptide(L)'
;MKLGHMFARTETLVRSAIQSIKLKAYCDYAYTFISFYEDTRQKNVSTGLFNDPGQDLDQLYDMDDKGDVHLVQREQRSESKRTQVWYGSIGSGMQSTKSIQQRNEVRDQYGVIGLENKAAAIIDCIPVGVIHGVCDYGDERQNKEWQPYAAAMSAAYAKAVLHEIRPRNQTYGPAKIPASKY
;
A
#
# COMPACT_ATOMS: atom_id res chain seq x y z
N MET A 1 18.13 7.38 25.15
CA MET A 1 17.42 8.10 24.07
C MET A 1 17.04 7.09 23.01
N LYS A 2 15.76 6.70 22.89
CA LYS A 2 15.27 5.95 21.72
C LYS A 2 14.97 6.99 20.63
N LEU A 3 15.56 6.85 19.45
CA LEU A 3 15.24 7.68 18.29
C LEU A 3 13.71 7.69 18.10
N GLY A 4 13.14 8.87 17.84
CA GLY A 4 11.70 9.10 17.81
C GLY A 4 11.05 8.49 16.57
N HIS A 5 10.42 7.32 16.73
CA HIS A 5 9.56 6.72 15.71
C HIS A 5 8.09 6.95 16.08
N MET A 6 7.30 7.42 15.11
CA MET A 6 5.90 7.75 15.32
C MET A 6 5.02 6.84 14.47
N PHE A 7 4.02 6.24 15.09
CA PHE A 7 3.01 5.46 14.38
C PHE A 7 1.89 6.38 13.90
N ALA A 8 1.60 6.34 12.60
CA ALA A 8 0.42 6.97 12.04
C ALA A 8 -0.84 6.46 12.77
N ARG A 9 -1.75 7.38 13.10
CA ARG A 9 -3.12 6.99 13.47
C ARG A 9 -3.98 6.97 12.22
N THR A 10 -4.36 5.78 11.80
CA THR A 10 -5.39 5.64 10.76
C THR A 10 -6.78 5.84 11.36
N GLU A 11 -7.60 6.64 10.69
CA GLU A 11 -8.98 6.91 11.08
C GLU A 11 -9.79 5.63 11.29
N THR A 12 -10.67 5.64 12.29
CA THR A 12 -11.45 4.43 12.64
C THR A 12 -12.36 4.00 11.49
N LEU A 13 -12.93 4.96 10.75
CA LEU A 13 -13.76 4.67 9.57
C LEU A 13 -12.96 3.96 8.48
N VAL A 14 -11.74 4.43 8.20
CA VAL A 14 -10.85 3.81 7.20
C VAL A 14 -10.43 2.42 7.65
N ARG A 15 -10.08 2.25 8.94
CA ARG A 15 -9.73 0.95 9.51
C ARG A 15 -10.90 -0.04 9.41
N SER A 16 -12.13 0.40 9.67
CA SER A 16 -13.33 -0.43 9.55
C SER A 16 -13.58 -0.86 8.10
N ALA A 17 -13.39 0.04 7.14
CA ALA A 17 -13.49 -0.27 5.71
C ALA A 17 -12.45 -1.33 5.29
N ILE A 18 -11.19 -1.16 5.70
CA ILE A 18 -10.13 -2.14 5.45
C ILE A 18 -10.47 -3.52 6.06
N GLN A 19 -10.99 -3.54 7.29
CA GLN A 19 -11.42 -4.79 7.94
C GLN A 19 -12.57 -5.47 7.18
N SER A 20 -13.54 -4.71 6.67
CA SER A 20 -14.62 -5.22 5.82
C SER A 20 -14.08 -5.89 4.57
N ILE A 21 -13.17 -5.23 3.85
CA ILE A 21 -12.52 -5.78 2.64
C ILE A 21 -11.77 -7.07 2.97
N LYS A 22 -11.00 -7.08 4.06
CA LYS A 22 -10.24 -8.25 4.51
C LYS A 22 -11.16 -9.44 4.80
N LEU A 23 -12.31 -9.21 5.45
CA LEU A 23 -13.28 -10.27 5.74
C LEU A 23 -13.94 -10.80 4.47
N LYS A 24 -14.37 -9.93 3.55
CA LYS A 24 -14.95 -10.34 2.25
C LYS A 24 -13.96 -11.16 1.44
N ALA A 25 -12.70 -10.73 1.37
CA ALA A 25 -11.67 -11.48 0.66
C ALA A 25 -11.45 -12.89 1.22
N TYR A 26 -11.60 -13.07 2.53
CA TYR A 26 -11.54 -14.39 3.16
C TYR A 26 -12.76 -15.25 2.84
N CYS A 27 -13.97 -14.68 2.88
CA CYS A 27 -15.21 -15.40 2.60
C CYS A 27 -15.36 -15.78 1.12
N ASP A 28 -15.02 -14.86 0.22
CA ASP A 28 -15.22 -15.01 -1.23
C ASP A 28 -14.03 -15.68 -1.92
N TYR A 29 -12.92 -15.91 -1.19
CA TYR A 29 -11.61 -16.31 -1.73
C TYR A 29 -11.14 -15.42 -2.91
N ALA A 30 -11.61 -14.18 -2.97
CA ALA A 30 -11.37 -13.26 -4.07
C ALA A 30 -11.36 -11.81 -3.59
N TYR A 31 -10.55 -10.98 -4.23
CA TYR A 31 -10.49 -9.56 -3.94
C TYR A 31 -11.42 -8.77 -4.85
N THR A 32 -12.45 -8.14 -4.28
CA THR A 32 -13.42 -7.33 -5.05
C THR A 32 -12.77 -6.16 -5.77
N PHE A 33 -11.69 -5.59 -5.23
CA PHE A 33 -10.97 -4.47 -5.83
C PHE A 33 -10.30 -4.81 -7.16
N ILE A 34 -10.11 -6.11 -7.48
CA ILE A 34 -9.57 -6.54 -8.77
C ILE A 34 -10.43 -6.02 -9.91
N SER A 35 -11.75 -5.99 -9.75
CA SER A 35 -12.64 -5.40 -10.76
C SER A 35 -12.30 -3.94 -11.09
N PHE A 36 -11.91 -3.14 -10.10
CA PHE A 36 -11.51 -1.74 -10.32
C PHE A 36 -10.15 -1.62 -11.03
N TYR A 37 -9.23 -2.55 -10.77
CA TYR A 37 -7.98 -2.64 -11.51
C TYR A 37 -8.25 -3.03 -12.97
N GLU A 38 -9.08 -4.04 -13.19
CA GLU A 38 -9.45 -4.51 -14.53
C GLU A 38 -10.11 -3.41 -15.37
N ASP A 39 -11.03 -2.65 -14.79
CA ASP A 39 -11.63 -1.48 -15.46
C ASP A 39 -10.57 -0.45 -15.88
N THR A 40 -9.55 -0.23 -15.03
CA THR A 40 -8.47 0.73 -15.29
C THR A 40 -7.54 0.20 -16.38
N ARG A 41 -7.20 -1.09 -16.32
CA ARG A 41 -6.38 -1.78 -17.32
C ARG A 41 -7.05 -1.78 -18.69
N GLN A 42 -8.33 -2.12 -18.76
CA GLN A 42 -9.11 -2.17 -20.00
C GLN A 42 -9.15 -0.81 -20.72
N LYS A 43 -9.29 0.28 -19.96
CA LYS A 43 -9.26 1.65 -20.51
C LYS A 43 -7.88 2.06 -21.06
N ASN A 44 -6.83 1.33 -20.71
CA ASN A 44 -5.44 1.58 -21.11
C ASN A 44 -4.84 0.43 -21.92
N VAL A 45 -5.68 -0.41 -22.55
CA VAL A 45 -5.22 -1.56 -23.34
C VAL A 45 -4.29 -1.15 -24.48
N SER A 46 -4.54 0.01 -25.11
CA SER A 46 -3.72 0.50 -26.21
C SER A 46 -2.29 0.86 -25.82
N THR A 47 -2.06 1.28 -24.57
CA THR A 47 -0.73 1.64 -24.07
C THR A 47 -0.06 0.47 -23.34
N GLY A 48 -0.84 -0.50 -22.86
CA GLY A 48 -0.34 -1.61 -22.04
C GLY A 48 0.26 -1.17 -20.70
N LEU A 49 0.12 0.10 -20.34
CA LEU A 49 0.87 0.75 -19.25
C LEU A 49 0.66 0.05 -17.90
N PHE A 50 -0.56 -0.41 -17.61
CA PHE A 50 -0.92 -1.01 -16.32
C PHE A 50 -0.92 -2.54 -16.32
N ASN A 51 -0.34 -3.17 -17.35
CA ASN A 51 -0.24 -4.62 -17.40
C ASN A 51 0.69 -5.16 -16.32
N ASP A 52 0.38 -6.35 -15.83
CA ASP A 52 1.29 -7.10 -14.96
C ASP A 52 2.59 -7.40 -15.74
N PRO A 53 3.78 -6.93 -15.28
CA PRO A 53 5.04 -7.16 -15.99
C PRO A 53 5.48 -8.62 -16.03
N GLY A 54 4.89 -9.49 -15.21
CA GLY A 54 5.21 -10.92 -15.12
C GLY A 54 6.17 -11.27 -13.98
N GLN A 55 6.12 -12.53 -13.54
CA GLN A 55 6.87 -13.00 -12.37
C GLN A 55 8.38 -13.11 -12.63
N ASP A 56 8.81 -13.21 -13.88
CA ASP A 56 10.23 -13.26 -14.23
C ASP A 56 10.94 -11.92 -13.96
N LEU A 57 10.16 -10.83 -13.93
CA LEU A 57 10.60 -9.49 -13.55
C LEU A 57 10.42 -9.21 -12.05
N ASP A 58 9.95 -10.18 -11.26
CA ASP A 58 9.79 -10.08 -9.81
C ASP A 58 11.02 -10.61 -9.04
N GLN A 59 12.12 -9.87 -9.11
CA GLN A 59 13.42 -10.32 -8.63
C GLN A 59 13.78 -9.71 -7.27
N LEU A 60 13.87 -10.55 -6.23
CA LEU A 60 14.34 -10.18 -4.90
C LEU A 60 15.80 -10.58 -4.74
N TYR A 61 16.65 -9.63 -4.34
CA TYR A 61 18.03 -9.91 -3.95
C TYR A 61 18.18 -9.84 -2.43
N ASP A 62 19.02 -10.71 -1.88
CA ASP A 62 19.43 -10.69 -0.49
C ASP A 62 20.93 -10.87 -0.33
N MET A 63 21.43 -10.61 0.87
CA MET A 63 22.85 -10.67 1.21
C MET A 63 23.04 -11.79 2.24
N ASP A 64 24.01 -12.68 1.99
CA ASP A 64 24.37 -13.74 2.94
C ASP A 64 25.31 -13.24 4.05
N ASP A 65 25.66 -14.14 4.98
CA ASP A 65 26.54 -13.84 6.11
C ASP A 65 27.97 -13.42 5.70
N LYS A 66 28.38 -13.67 4.45
CA LYS A 66 29.68 -13.29 3.91
C LYS A 66 29.65 -11.92 3.21
N GLY A 67 28.46 -11.34 3.05
CA GLY A 67 28.25 -10.10 2.32
C GLY A 67 27.97 -10.31 0.83
N ASP A 68 27.81 -11.55 0.37
CA ASP A 68 27.58 -11.86 -1.04
C ASP A 68 26.09 -11.68 -1.39
N VAL A 69 25.83 -10.86 -2.41
CA VAL A 69 24.47 -10.59 -2.91
C VAL A 69 24.05 -11.65 -3.90
N HIS A 70 22.89 -12.25 -3.68
CA HIS A 70 22.34 -13.31 -4.53
C HIS A 70 20.85 -13.11 -4.80
N LEU A 71 20.38 -13.67 -5.92
CA LEU A 71 18.95 -13.72 -6.24
C LEU A 71 18.28 -14.77 -5.35
N VAL A 72 17.22 -14.37 -4.65
CA VAL A 72 16.42 -15.26 -3.83
C VAL A 72 15.53 -16.12 -4.72
N GLN A 73 15.67 -17.45 -4.61
CA GLN A 73 14.81 -18.39 -5.29
C GLN A 73 13.41 -18.37 -4.68
N ARG A 74 12.40 -18.13 -5.51
CA ARG A 74 10.99 -18.01 -5.10
C ARG A 74 10.13 -18.83 -6.04
N GLU A 75 9.20 -19.59 -5.46
CA GLU A 75 8.23 -20.34 -6.25
C GLU A 75 7.34 -19.38 -7.06
N GLN A 76 7.07 -19.74 -8.31
CA GLN A 76 6.08 -19.02 -9.09
C GLN A 76 4.71 -19.16 -8.41
N ARG A 77 4.05 -18.03 -8.22
CA ARG A 77 2.69 -17.95 -7.68
C ARG A 77 1.71 -18.41 -8.75
N SER A 78 0.71 -19.18 -8.35
CA SER A 78 -0.47 -19.43 -9.19
C SER A 78 -1.23 -18.13 -9.46
N GLU A 79 -2.03 -18.10 -10.52
CA GLU A 79 -2.90 -16.95 -10.85
C GLU A 79 -3.76 -16.50 -9.66
N SER A 80 -4.32 -17.45 -8.91
CA SER A 80 -5.12 -17.18 -7.71
C SER A 80 -4.35 -16.52 -6.56
N LYS A 81 -3.02 -16.66 -6.53
CA LYS A 81 -2.12 -16.06 -5.52
C LYS A 81 -1.30 -14.90 -6.08
N ARG A 82 -1.56 -14.50 -7.33
CA ARG A 82 -0.79 -13.48 -8.04
C ARG A 82 -0.95 -12.11 -7.38
N THR A 83 -2.15 -11.80 -6.93
CA THR A 83 -2.47 -10.58 -6.15
C THR A 83 -2.69 -10.92 -4.68
N GLN A 84 -2.01 -10.21 -3.79
CA GLN A 84 -2.22 -10.31 -2.35
C GLN A 84 -2.13 -8.93 -1.70
N VAL A 85 -2.91 -8.74 -0.63
CA VAL A 85 -2.86 -7.53 0.20
C VAL A 85 -2.24 -7.88 1.54
N TRP A 86 -1.17 -7.17 1.88
CA TRP A 86 -0.44 -7.34 3.13
C TRP A 86 -0.79 -6.20 4.09
N TYR A 87 -0.98 -6.55 5.37
CA TYR A 87 -1.34 -5.59 6.42
C TYR A 87 -0.23 -5.56 7.47
N GLY A 88 0.38 -4.40 7.66
CA GLY A 88 1.49 -4.24 8.60
C GLY A 88 2.04 -2.82 8.59
N SER A 89 3.09 -2.61 9.36
CA SER A 89 3.80 -1.33 9.44
C SER A 89 4.58 -1.06 8.16
N ILE A 90 4.49 0.17 7.65
CA ILE A 90 5.28 0.65 6.51
C ILE A 90 6.27 1.68 7.05
N GLY A 91 7.57 1.48 6.80
CA GLY A 91 8.61 2.43 7.17
C GLY A 91 8.60 3.62 6.21
N SER A 92 8.70 4.84 6.75
CA SER A 92 8.63 6.08 5.98
C SER A 92 9.77 7.05 6.28
N GLY A 93 10.15 7.87 5.30
CA GLY A 93 11.07 9.01 5.49
C GLY A 93 12.55 8.65 5.42
N MET A 94 12.87 7.42 5.03
CA MET A 94 14.23 7.04 4.69
C MET A 94 14.52 7.61 3.30
N GLN A 95 15.38 8.64 3.23
CA GLN A 95 15.87 9.17 1.96
C GLN A 95 16.63 8.04 1.24
N SER A 96 15.89 7.31 0.42
CA SER A 96 16.37 6.20 -0.41
C SER A 96 17.02 5.06 0.37
N THR A 97 16.23 4.07 0.80
CA THR A 97 16.77 2.72 0.98
C THR A 97 17.35 2.28 -0.34
N LYS A 98 18.68 2.26 -0.40
CA LYS A 98 19.41 1.79 -1.57
C LYS A 98 20.12 0.49 -1.25
N SER A 99 20.54 0.20 -0.02
CA SER A 99 21.21 -1.09 0.23
C SER A 99 20.26 -2.15 0.78
N ILE A 100 20.52 -3.41 0.39
CA ILE A 100 19.93 -4.61 0.97
C ILE A 100 20.13 -4.64 2.49
N GLN A 101 21.30 -4.23 2.96
CA GLN A 101 21.64 -4.16 4.38
C GLN A 101 20.70 -3.20 5.12
N GLN A 102 20.59 -1.94 4.67
CA GLN A 102 19.71 -0.96 5.32
C GLN A 102 18.24 -1.39 5.30
N ARG A 103 17.78 -1.99 4.19
CA ARG A 103 16.44 -2.57 4.12
C ARG A 103 16.24 -3.63 5.21
N ASN A 104 17.16 -4.59 5.33
CA ASN A 104 17.09 -5.68 6.29
C ASN A 104 17.18 -5.17 7.73
N GLU A 105 18.08 -4.22 8.01
CA GLU A 105 18.20 -3.57 9.32
C GLU A 105 16.87 -2.91 9.75
N VAL A 106 16.22 -2.16 8.86
CA VAL A 106 14.95 -1.50 9.17
C VAL A 106 13.82 -2.51 9.32
N ARG A 107 13.78 -3.56 8.49
CA ARG A 107 12.85 -4.67 8.64
C ARG A 107 13.00 -5.33 10.01
N ASP A 108 14.21 -5.69 10.40
CA ASP A 108 14.48 -6.47 11.62
C ASP A 108 14.33 -5.60 12.88
N GLN A 109 14.72 -4.33 12.81
CA GLN A 109 14.61 -3.40 13.94
C GLN A 109 13.17 -2.98 14.23
N TYR A 110 12.34 -2.77 13.21
CA TYR A 110 10.99 -2.19 13.36
C TYR A 110 9.84 -3.11 12.97
N GLY A 111 10.12 -4.29 12.42
CA GLY A 111 9.11 -5.23 11.95
C GLY A 111 8.25 -4.67 10.80
N VAL A 112 8.83 -3.81 9.95
CA VAL A 112 8.11 -3.24 8.80
C VAL A 112 8.00 -4.25 7.66
N ILE A 113 6.87 -4.21 6.95
CA ILE A 113 6.60 -5.08 5.80
C ILE A 113 6.89 -4.40 4.46
N GLY A 114 7.19 -3.11 4.48
CA GLY A 114 7.42 -2.31 3.29
C GLY A 114 8.03 -0.96 3.65
N LEU A 115 8.56 -0.29 2.64
CA LEU A 115 9.24 0.99 2.76
C LEU A 115 8.69 1.95 1.71
N GLU A 116 8.56 3.21 2.10
CA GLU A 116 8.14 4.30 1.22
C GLU A 116 8.72 5.62 1.71
N ASN A 117 8.65 6.68 0.90
CA ASN A 117 9.47 7.88 1.11
C ASN A 117 8.65 9.17 1.30
N LYS A 118 7.32 9.10 1.27
CA LYS A 118 6.43 10.26 1.15
C LYS A 118 5.55 10.49 2.37
N ALA A 119 5.06 9.47 3.07
CA ALA A 119 4.10 9.69 4.17
C ALA A 119 4.72 10.38 5.40
N ALA A 120 6.03 10.24 5.62
CA ALA A 120 6.74 10.86 6.75
C ALA A 120 6.61 12.38 6.77
N ALA A 121 6.39 13.01 5.62
CA ALA A 121 6.23 14.46 5.53
C ALA A 121 4.85 14.97 6.01
N ILE A 122 3.86 14.09 6.19
CA ILE A 122 2.47 14.48 6.48
C ILE A 122 1.84 13.72 7.66
N ILE A 123 2.55 12.73 8.22
CA ILE A 123 2.07 11.83 9.27
C ILE A 123 1.79 12.53 10.61
N ASP A 124 2.40 13.70 10.84
CA ASP A 124 2.19 14.58 12.00
C ASP A 124 1.08 15.61 11.77
N CYS A 125 0.68 15.84 10.52
CA CYS A 125 -0.28 16.86 10.14
C CYS A 125 -1.72 16.31 10.12
N ILE A 126 -1.92 15.08 9.66
CA ILE A 126 -3.25 14.48 9.50
C ILE A 126 -3.24 12.98 9.87
N PRO A 127 -4.39 12.42 10.29
CA PRO A 127 -4.57 10.98 10.32
C PRO A 127 -4.34 10.37 8.93
N VAL A 128 -3.44 9.39 8.83
CA VAL A 128 -3.11 8.75 7.55
C VAL A 128 -3.36 7.24 7.59
N GLY A 129 -3.95 6.73 6.52
CA GLY A 129 -3.92 5.33 6.14
C GLY A 129 -3.08 5.21 4.88
N VAL A 130 -1.98 4.47 4.95
CA VAL A 130 -1.05 4.35 3.83
C VAL A 130 -1.39 3.10 3.03
N ILE A 131 -1.54 3.25 1.71
CA ILE A 131 -1.76 2.16 0.75
C ILE A 131 -0.64 2.24 -0.29
N HIS A 132 0.17 1.20 -0.38
CA HIS A 132 1.25 1.09 -1.38
C HIS A 132 1.07 -0.15 -2.23
N GLY A 133 1.27 0.03 -3.54
CA GLY A 133 1.61 -1.06 -4.44
C GLY A 133 3.12 -1.28 -4.38
N VAL A 134 3.55 -2.54 -4.44
CA VAL A 134 4.96 -2.91 -4.43
C VAL A 134 5.50 -2.82 -5.85
N CYS A 135 6.51 -1.97 -6.07
CA CYS A 135 7.19 -1.85 -7.36
C CYS A 135 8.66 -2.27 -7.33
N ASP A 136 9.28 -2.35 -6.16
CA ASP A 136 10.65 -2.82 -5.98
C ASP A 136 10.85 -3.37 -4.56
N TYR A 137 12.05 -3.85 -4.27
CA TYR A 137 12.42 -4.46 -3.00
C TYR A 137 13.27 -3.56 -2.10
N GLY A 138 13.32 -2.24 -2.36
CA GLY A 138 14.08 -1.31 -1.51
C GLY A 138 15.60 -1.54 -1.50
N ASP A 139 16.14 -2.06 -2.60
CA ASP A 139 17.58 -2.12 -2.87
C ASP A 139 17.95 -1.20 -4.05
N GLU A 140 19.21 -1.23 -4.49
CA GLU A 140 19.75 -0.31 -5.50
C GLU A 140 19.08 -0.50 -6.87
N ARG A 141 18.44 -1.66 -7.09
CA ARG A 141 17.77 -2.05 -8.32
C ARG A 141 16.35 -1.50 -8.33
N GLN A 142 16.20 -0.36 -8.98
CA GLN A 142 14.87 0.17 -9.28
C GLN A 142 14.21 -0.68 -10.37
N ASN A 143 12.96 -1.08 -10.14
CA ASN A 143 12.17 -1.79 -11.13
C ASN A 143 11.04 -0.88 -11.65
N LYS A 144 11.39 -0.07 -12.65
CA LYS A 144 10.49 0.94 -13.22
C LYS A 144 9.31 0.32 -13.95
N GLU A 145 9.48 -0.88 -14.52
CA GLU A 145 8.42 -1.61 -15.22
C GLU A 145 7.23 -1.93 -14.31
N TRP A 146 7.49 -2.15 -13.01
CA TRP A 146 6.45 -2.44 -12.05
C TRP A 146 5.73 -1.20 -11.50
N GLN A 147 6.29 0.00 -11.64
CA GLN A 147 5.71 1.22 -11.04
C GLN A 147 4.29 1.51 -11.54
N PRO A 148 3.99 1.45 -12.86
CA PRO A 148 2.64 1.69 -13.33
C PRO A 148 1.64 0.65 -12.82
N TYR A 149 1.97 -0.64 -12.91
CA TYR A 149 1.14 -1.73 -12.40
C TYR A 149 0.86 -1.57 -10.89
N ALA A 150 1.90 -1.33 -10.10
CA ALA A 150 1.81 -1.12 -8.66
C ALA A 150 0.93 0.09 -8.31
N ALA A 151 1.06 1.19 -9.05
CA ALA A 151 0.23 2.38 -8.88
C ALA A 151 -1.25 2.09 -9.16
N ALA A 152 -1.55 1.37 -10.25
CA ALA A 152 -2.92 1.00 -10.60
C ALA A 152 -3.55 0.08 -9.55
N MET A 153 -2.80 -0.91 -9.04
CA MET A 153 -3.25 -1.80 -7.98
C MET A 153 -3.53 -1.06 -6.66
N SER A 154 -2.63 -0.14 -6.28
CA SER A 154 -2.83 0.71 -5.11
C SER A 154 -4.08 1.58 -5.24
N ALA A 155 -4.28 2.21 -6.41
CA ALA A 155 -5.45 3.04 -6.69
C ALA A 155 -6.75 2.21 -6.67
N ALA A 156 -6.74 1.00 -7.23
CA ALA A 156 -7.88 0.10 -7.20
C ALA A 156 -8.26 -0.29 -5.76
N TYR A 157 -7.26 -0.62 -4.92
CA TYR A 157 -7.50 -0.91 -3.50
C TYR A 157 -8.01 0.32 -2.74
N ALA A 158 -7.42 1.50 -2.96
CA ALA A 158 -7.89 2.76 -2.37
C ALA A 158 -9.34 3.07 -2.76
N LYS A 159 -9.71 2.85 -4.02
CA LYS A 159 -11.09 2.97 -4.49
C LYS A 159 -12.02 2.01 -3.74
N ALA A 160 -11.61 0.75 -3.53
CA ALA A 160 -12.40 -0.19 -2.74
C ALA A 160 -12.60 0.26 -1.29
N VAL A 161 -11.55 0.80 -0.64
CA VAL A 161 -11.67 1.38 0.70
C VAL A 161 -12.71 2.51 0.72
N LEU A 162 -12.67 3.42 -0.27
CA LEU A 162 -13.65 4.51 -0.38
C LEU A 162 -15.08 3.99 -0.61
N HIS A 163 -15.27 2.91 -1.38
CA HIS A 163 -16.59 2.29 -1.60
C HIS A 163 -17.20 1.69 -0.33
N GLU A 164 -16.38 1.20 0.61
CA GLU A 164 -16.87 0.70 1.91
C GLU A 164 -17.22 1.83 2.88
N ILE A 165 -16.64 3.02 2.70
CA ILE A 165 -16.94 4.18 3.54
C ILE A 165 -18.28 4.77 3.08
N ARG A 166 -19.34 4.46 3.83
CA ARG A 166 -20.66 5.06 3.58
C ARG A 166 -20.61 6.57 3.78
N PRO A 167 -21.26 7.36 2.92
CA PRO A 167 -21.46 8.79 3.17
C PRO A 167 -22.13 8.97 4.54
N ARG A 168 -21.69 9.94 5.34
CA ARG A 168 -22.51 10.39 6.46
C ARG A 168 -23.79 10.94 5.87
N ASN A 169 -24.94 10.37 6.25
CA ASN A 169 -26.20 11.06 6.11
C ASN A 169 -26.09 12.32 6.99
N GLN A 170 -25.73 13.45 6.40
CA GLN A 170 -25.90 14.74 7.05
C GLN A 170 -27.41 14.96 7.15
N THR A 171 -28.00 14.58 8.28
CA THR A 171 -29.23 15.21 8.71
C THR A 171 -28.88 16.66 8.99
N TYR A 172 -29.07 17.53 8.00
CA TYR A 172 -29.18 18.95 8.25
C TYR A 172 -30.38 19.14 9.18
N GLY A 173 -30.13 19.12 10.49
CA GLY A 173 -31.08 19.68 11.44
C GLY A 173 -31.29 21.16 11.08
N PRO A 174 -32.52 21.69 11.20
CA PRO A 174 -32.81 23.06 10.80
C PRO A 174 -31.81 24.01 11.47
N ALA A 175 -31.22 24.89 10.67
CA ALA A 175 -30.24 25.86 11.13
C ALA A 175 -30.82 26.62 12.33
N LYS A 176 -30.13 26.55 13.48
CA LYS A 176 -30.44 27.41 14.63
C LYS A 176 -30.12 28.84 14.21
N ILE A 177 -31.13 29.60 13.84
CA ILE A 177 -31.01 31.05 13.64
C ILE A 177 -30.63 31.64 15.01
N PRO A 178 -29.47 32.30 15.15
CA PRO A 178 -29.14 32.99 16.39
C PRO A 178 -30.15 34.11 16.58
N ALA A 179 -30.84 34.12 17.73
CA ALA A 179 -31.72 35.21 18.09
C ALA A 179 -30.92 36.52 18.09
N SER A 180 -31.38 37.51 17.32
CA SER A 180 -30.79 38.85 17.33
C SER A 180 -30.94 39.43 18.73
N LYS A 181 -29.81 39.78 19.34
CA LYS A 181 -29.81 40.63 20.53
C LYS A 181 -30.20 42.03 20.07
N TYR A 182 -31.46 42.40 20.33
CA TYR A 182 -31.86 43.79 20.46
C TYR A 182 -31.30 44.35 21.77
#